data_AF-A0A2N6NHX3-F1
#
_entry.id   AF-A0A2N6NHX3-F1
#
_cell.length_a   1.000
_cell.length_b   1.000
_cell.length_c   1.000
_cell.angle_alpha   90.00
_cell.angle_beta   90.00
_cell.angle_gamma   90.00
#
_symmetry.space_group_name_H-M   'P 1'
#
loop_
_entity.id
_entity.type
_entity.pdbx_description
1 polymer ?
#
loop_
_entity_poly.entity_id
_entity_poly.type
_entity_poly.pdbx_seq_one_letter_code
_entity_poly.pdbx_strand_id
1 'polypeptide(L)'
;MAVIRFLSGRRTADGEEEKLPDKIIEQLISSRFAGDIMAKSRLVRDGLADLHMHMPKNHEEVVNMDPVRYYNCMRREICQLAGPEDACMDQDSSKAISRFRYPILYAASYYAYLL
;
A
#
# COMPACT_ATOMS: atom_id res chain seq x y z
N MET A 1 18.83 -16.50 -7.86
CA MET A 1 19.81 -16.39 -8.95
C MET A 1 19.35 -17.12 -10.22
N ALA A 2 19.27 -18.47 -10.21
CA ALA A 2 18.95 -19.25 -11.43
C ALA A 2 17.63 -18.87 -12.13
N VAL A 3 16.54 -18.68 -11.37
CA VAL A 3 15.23 -18.34 -11.96
C VAL A 3 15.22 -16.96 -12.63
N ILE A 4 15.79 -15.93 -12.00
CA ILE A 4 15.85 -14.57 -12.57
C ILE A 4 16.67 -14.57 -13.85
N ARG A 5 17.82 -15.28 -13.85
CA ARG A 5 18.65 -15.44 -15.04
C ARG A 5 17.91 -16.15 -16.16
N PHE A 6 17.18 -17.22 -15.84
CA PHE A 6 16.36 -17.96 -16.80
C PHE A 6 15.28 -17.08 -17.44
N LEU A 7 14.54 -16.31 -16.62
CA LEU A 7 13.46 -15.43 -17.08
C LEU A 7 13.95 -14.13 -17.76
N SER A 8 15.20 -13.75 -17.54
CA SER A 8 15.76 -12.53 -18.16
C SER A 8 16.17 -12.76 -19.61
N GLY A 9 16.00 -11.75 -20.45
CA GLY A 9 16.49 -11.75 -21.83
C GLY A 9 16.29 -10.39 -22.49
N ARG A 10 17.38 -9.73 -22.92
CA ARG A 10 17.33 -8.55 -23.77
C ARG A 10 17.41 -9.01 -25.22
N ARG A 11 16.40 -8.67 -26.01
CA ARG A 11 16.40 -8.93 -27.46
C ARG A 11 17.38 -7.98 -28.15
N THR A 12 18.38 -8.53 -28.83
CA THR A 12 19.33 -7.75 -29.64
C THR A 12 18.79 -7.55 -31.06
N ALA A 13 19.43 -6.64 -31.82
CA ALA A 13 19.06 -6.38 -33.22
C ALA A 13 19.23 -7.63 -34.09
N ASP A 14 20.18 -8.51 -33.75
CA ASP A 14 20.52 -9.72 -34.48
C ASP A 14 19.61 -10.90 -34.14
N GLY A 15 18.62 -10.71 -33.26
CA GLY A 15 17.68 -11.76 -32.83
C GLY A 15 18.20 -12.66 -31.72
N GLU A 16 19.42 -12.42 -31.24
CA GLU A 16 20.02 -13.13 -30.10
C GLU A 16 19.48 -12.61 -28.76
N GLU A 17 19.60 -13.44 -27.73
CA GLU A 17 19.14 -13.12 -26.37
C GLU A 17 20.31 -12.94 -25.41
N GLU A 18 20.43 -11.73 -24.84
CA GLU A 18 21.44 -11.43 -23.83
C GLU A 18 20.84 -11.51 -22.42
N LYS A 19 21.44 -12.34 -21.55
CA LYS A 19 20.99 -12.52 -20.16
C LYS A 19 21.45 -11.36 -19.27
N LEU A 20 20.75 -11.14 -18.15
CA LEU A 20 21.16 -10.13 -17.16
C LEU A 20 22.55 -10.45 -16.55
N PRO A 21 23.43 -9.45 -16.37
CA PRO A 21 24.69 -9.62 -15.64
C PRO A 21 24.47 -10.00 -14.17
N ASP A 22 25.36 -10.82 -13.59
CA ASP A 22 25.26 -11.25 -12.18
C ASP A 22 25.12 -10.06 -11.22
N LYS A 23 25.94 -9.03 -11.39
CA LYS A 23 25.91 -7.81 -10.57
C LYS A 23 24.52 -7.15 -10.52
N ILE A 24 23.78 -7.14 -11.63
CA ILE A 24 22.43 -6.56 -11.69
C ILE A 24 21.43 -7.46 -10.96
N ILE A 25 21.57 -8.78 -11.10
CA ILE A 25 20.73 -9.74 -10.37
C ILE A 25 20.97 -9.63 -8.86
N GLU A 26 22.22 -9.49 -8.42
CA GLU A 26 22.59 -9.27 -7.02
C GLU A 26 21.94 -8.00 -6.47
N GLN A 27 22.05 -6.88 -7.21
CA GLN A 27 21.41 -5.62 -6.84
C GLN A 27 19.89 -5.76 -6.73
N LEU A 28 19.25 -6.41 -7.71
CA LEU A 28 17.80 -6.64 -7.70
C LEU A 28 17.35 -7.49 -6.50
N ILE A 29 18.10 -8.54 -6.16
CA ILE A 29 17.79 -9.36 -4.99
C ILE A 29 17.99 -8.55 -3.70
N SER A 30 19.08 -7.79 -3.60
CA SER A 30 19.40 -6.99 -2.42
C SER A 30 18.38 -5.88 -2.15
N SER A 31 17.78 -5.31 -3.20
CA SER A 31 16.78 -4.25 -3.08
C SER A 31 15.35 -4.76 -2.89
N ARG A 32 15.12 -6.08 -2.83
CA ARG A 32 13.77 -6.68 -2.72
C ARG A 32 12.91 -6.09 -1.60
N PHE A 33 13.53 -5.71 -0.48
CA PHE A 33 12.83 -5.16 0.69
C PHE A 33 12.92 -3.63 0.79
N ALA A 34 13.47 -2.96 -0.22
CA ALA A 34 13.52 -1.51 -0.23
C ALA A 34 12.10 -0.92 -0.20
N GLY A 35 11.78 -0.19 0.87
CA GLY A 35 10.46 0.40 1.09
C GLY A 35 9.38 -0.58 1.57
N ASP A 36 9.71 -1.85 1.85
CA ASP A 36 8.74 -2.88 2.23
C ASP A 36 7.96 -2.52 3.51
N ILE A 37 8.64 -1.95 4.51
CA ILE A 37 8.00 -1.50 5.75
C ILE A 37 6.96 -0.40 5.48
N MET A 38 7.28 0.58 4.65
CA MET A 38 6.35 1.65 4.26
C MET A 38 5.17 1.12 3.44
N ALA A 39 5.43 0.17 2.53
CA ALA A 39 4.38 -0.48 1.76
C ALA A 39 3.44 -1.28 2.67
N LYS A 40 3.99 -2.04 3.62
CA LYS A 40 3.24 -2.82 4.61
C LYS A 40 2.48 -1.95 5.60
N SER A 41 3.05 -0.85 6.09
CA SER A 41 2.34 0.08 6.97
C SER A 41 1.12 0.68 6.28
N ARG A 42 1.22 0.96 4.98
CA ARG A 42 0.08 1.38 4.14
C ARG A 42 -0.99 0.30 4.06
N LEU A 43 -0.61 -0.97 3.87
CA LEU A 43 -1.56 -2.10 3.86
C LEU A 43 -2.27 -2.27 5.21
N VAL A 44 -1.54 -2.14 6.32
CA VAL A 44 -2.11 -2.17 7.69
C VAL A 44 -3.13 -1.04 7.86
N ARG A 45 -2.77 0.18 7.49
CA ARG A 45 -3.67 1.34 7.54
C ARG A 45 -4.94 1.11 6.71
N ASP A 46 -4.78 0.65 5.47
CA ASP A 46 -5.89 0.40 4.55
C ASP A 46 -6.80 -0.73 5.09
N GLY A 47 -6.23 -1.78 5.69
CA GLY A 47 -6.98 -2.86 6.34
C GLY A 47 -7.75 -2.40 7.58
N LEU A 48 -7.15 -1.57 8.42
CA LEU A 48 -7.83 -1.01 9.59
C LEU A 48 -8.97 -0.06 9.19
N ALA A 49 -8.80 0.74 8.14
CA ALA A 49 -9.87 1.57 7.60
C ALA A 49 -11.03 0.74 7.06
N ASP A 50 -10.73 -0.34 6.32
CA ASP A 50 -11.75 -1.29 5.83
C ASP A 50 -12.53 -1.91 7.00
N LEU A 51 -11.83 -2.39 8.04
CA LEU A 51 -12.48 -2.93 9.24
C LEU A 51 -13.30 -1.87 9.99
N HIS A 52 -12.79 -0.65 10.14
CA HIS A 52 -13.49 0.44 10.81
C HIS A 52 -14.84 0.74 10.16
N MET A 53 -14.89 0.79 8.82
CA MET A 53 -16.12 1.05 8.08
C MET A 53 -17.13 -0.10 8.13
N HIS A 54 -16.67 -1.35 8.23
CA HIS A 54 -17.53 -2.53 8.11
C HIS A 54 -17.80 -3.28 9.41
N MET A 55 -17.13 -2.92 10.50
CA MET A 55 -17.34 -3.52 11.83
C MET A 55 -17.70 -2.48 12.90
N PRO A 56 -18.67 -1.59 12.66
CA PRO A 56 -19.20 -0.71 13.71
C PRO A 56 -19.92 -1.56 14.77
N LYS A 57 -19.80 -1.18 16.04
CA LYS A 57 -20.42 -1.93 17.15
C LYS A 57 -21.92 -1.73 17.22
N ASN A 58 -22.41 -0.58 16.76
CA ASN A 58 -23.82 -0.20 16.81
C ASN A 58 -24.15 0.84 15.73
N HIS A 59 -25.44 1.16 15.60
CA HIS A 59 -25.94 2.12 14.61
C HIS A 59 -25.40 3.54 14.82
N GLU A 60 -25.26 3.97 16.08
CA GLU A 60 -24.77 5.30 16.41
C GLU A 60 -23.32 5.52 15.93
N GLU A 61 -22.47 4.50 16.05
CA GLU A 61 -21.11 4.53 15.51
C GLU A 61 -21.09 4.71 14.00
N VAL A 62 -22.04 4.11 13.27
CA VAL A 62 -22.15 4.29 11.80
C VAL A 62 -22.55 5.70 11.44
N VAL A 63 -23.56 6.25 12.12
CA VAL A 63 -24.11 7.58 11.81
C VAL A 63 -23.09 8.67 12.08
N ASN A 64 -22.28 8.51 13.12
CA ASN A 64 -21.28 9.49 13.53
C ASN A 64 -19.88 9.24 12.95
N MET A 65 -19.72 8.24 12.07
CA MET A 65 -18.41 7.90 11.51
C MET A 65 -17.91 9.00 10.57
N ASP A 66 -16.63 9.37 10.71
CA ASP A 66 -15.91 10.18 9.73
C ASP A 66 -14.77 9.35 9.10
N PRO A 67 -15.07 8.62 8.00
CA PRO A 67 -14.08 7.76 7.36
C PRO A 67 -12.89 8.53 6.80
N VAL A 68 -13.10 9.80 6.40
CA VAL A 68 -12.05 10.64 5.81
C VAL A 68 -11.04 10.99 6.88
N ARG A 69 -11.52 11.57 7.99
CA ARG A 69 -10.68 11.95 9.10
C ARG A 69 -9.96 10.74 9.69
N TYR A 70 -10.66 9.62 9.89
CA TYR A 70 -10.06 8.36 10.35
C TYR A 70 -8.88 7.95 9.44
N TYR A 71 -9.11 7.87 8.13
CA TYR A 71 -8.10 7.44 7.17
C TYR A 71 -6.86 8.35 7.14
N ASN A 72 -7.09 9.66 7.24
CA ASN A 72 -6.01 10.65 7.20
C ASN A 72 -5.21 10.71 8.50
N CYS A 73 -5.84 10.54 9.66
CA CYS A 73 -5.13 10.39 10.94
C CYS A 73 -4.26 9.13 10.96
N MET A 74 -4.81 7.99 10.50
CA MET A 74 -4.08 6.72 10.48
C MET A 74 -2.84 6.75 9.57
N ARG A 75 -2.77 7.65 8.57
CA ARG A 75 -1.53 7.90 7.80
C ARG A 75 -0.39 8.33 8.73
N ARG A 76 -0.64 9.27 9.65
CA ARG A 76 0.39 9.75 10.59
C ARG A 76 0.73 8.67 11.61
N GLU A 77 -0.28 8.05 12.21
CA GLU A 77 -0.11 7.09 13.30
C GLU A 77 0.56 5.79 12.86
N ILE A 78 0.20 5.26 11.69
CA ILE A 78 0.68 3.95 11.22
C ILE A 78 1.85 4.09 10.26
N CYS A 79 1.76 5.02 9.30
CA CYS A 79 2.79 5.16 8.27
C CYS A 79 3.88 6.17 8.64
N GLN A 80 3.73 6.94 9.71
CA GLN A 80 4.66 8.00 10.12
C GLN A 80 4.94 9.02 9.00
N LEU A 81 3.96 9.25 8.14
CA LEU A 81 4.07 10.19 7.02
C LEU A 81 3.44 11.54 7.37
N ALA A 82 4.13 12.61 6.97
CA ALA A 82 3.60 13.97 7.00
C ALA A 82 2.29 14.07 6.19
N GLY A 83 1.48 15.07 6.51
CA GLY A 83 0.25 15.35 5.78
C GLY A 83 -0.32 16.74 6.02
N PRO A 84 -1.65 16.92 5.83
CA PRO A 84 -2.29 18.22 5.86
C PRO A 84 -1.97 19.05 7.11
N GLU A 85 -1.88 18.39 8.27
CA GLU A 85 -1.58 19.06 9.53
C GLU A 85 -0.21 19.75 9.54
N ASP A 86 0.78 19.19 8.84
CA ASP A 86 2.13 19.77 8.72
C ASP A 86 2.13 21.02 7.80
N ALA A 87 1.05 21.22 7.04
CA ALA A 87 0.80 22.40 6.20
C ALA A 87 -0.30 23.32 6.77
N CYS A 88 -0.64 23.18 8.06
CA CYS A 88 -1.73 23.92 8.72
C CYS A 88 -3.12 23.74 8.07
N MET A 89 -3.33 22.61 7.39
CA MET A 89 -4.61 22.24 6.80
C MET A 89 -5.33 21.21 7.68
N ASP A 90 -6.67 21.20 7.64
CA ASP A 90 -7.45 20.17 8.33
C ASP A 90 -7.25 18.79 7.68
N GLN A 91 -7.44 17.73 8.47
CA GLN A 91 -7.40 16.35 7.99
C GLN A 91 -8.39 16.12 6.85
N ASP A 92 -9.50 16.86 6.84
CA ASP A 92 -10.54 16.72 5.83
C ASP A 92 -10.23 17.35 4.48
N SER A 93 -9.10 18.05 4.37
CA SER A 93 -8.62 18.67 3.13
C SER A 93 -8.28 17.67 2.01
N SER A 94 -8.14 16.38 2.34
CA SER A 94 -7.93 15.31 1.37
C SER A 94 -8.97 14.21 1.53
N LYS A 95 -9.71 13.89 0.47
CA LYS A 95 -10.63 12.73 0.45
C LYS A 95 -9.93 11.48 -0.08
N ALA A 96 -8.75 11.17 0.47
CA ALA A 96 -7.87 10.10 -0.03
C ALA A 96 -8.53 8.72 -0.01
N ILE A 97 -9.38 8.46 0.99
CA ILE A 97 -10.16 7.23 1.11
C ILE A 97 -11.10 7.01 -0.08
N SER A 98 -11.56 8.06 -0.77
CA SER A 98 -12.45 7.91 -1.93
C SER A 98 -11.78 7.25 -3.14
N ARG A 99 -10.44 7.18 -3.17
CA ARG A 99 -9.70 6.39 -4.18
C ARG A 99 -9.51 4.94 -3.77
N PHE A 100 -9.76 4.60 -2.51
CA PHE A 100 -9.69 3.25 -1.99
C PHE A 100 -11.03 2.56 -2.28
N ARG A 101 -11.07 1.76 -3.35
CA ARG A 101 -12.29 1.06 -3.83
C ARG A 101 -12.55 -0.27 -3.14
N TYR A 102 -11.54 -0.82 -2.48
CA TYR A 102 -11.61 -2.11 -1.80
C TYR A 102 -12.69 -2.22 -0.72
N PRO A 103 -13.03 -1.16 0.04
CA PRO A 103 -14.17 -1.18 0.95
C PRO A 103 -15.50 -1.57 0.28
N ILE A 104 -15.65 -1.34 -1.03
CA ILE A 104 -16.92 -1.62 -1.73
C ILE A 104 -16.94 -3.05 -2.31
N LEU A 105 -15.79 -3.57 -2.76
CA LEU A 105 -15.70 -4.87 -3.44
C LEU A 105 -15.22 -6.03 -2.55
N TYR A 106 -14.49 -5.69 -1.49
CA TYR A 106 -13.81 -6.61 -0.57
C TYR A 106 -14.11 -6.25 0.89
N ALA A 107 -15.32 -5.74 1.15
CA ALA A 107 -15.76 -5.28 2.46
C ALA A 107 -15.32 -6.22 3.61
N ALA A 108 -14.62 -5.66 4.60
CA ALA A 108 -14.10 -6.37 5.77
C ALA A 108 -13.13 -7.53 5.47
N SER A 109 -12.37 -7.46 4.37
CA SER A 109 -11.42 -8.52 4.01
C SER A 109 -10.07 -8.01 3.53
N TYR A 110 -9.84 -6.68 3.49
CA TYR A 110 -8.57 -6.13 2.99
C TYR A 110 -7.36 -6.57 3.82
N TYR A 111 -7.55 -6.91 5.09
CA TYR A 111 -6.48 -7.46 5.94
C TYR A 111 -5.90 -8.78 5.42
N ALA A 112 -6.60 -9.51 4.54
CA ALA A 112 -6.10 -10.74 3.94
C ALA A 112 -4.84 -10.54 3.09
N TYR A 113 -4.56 -9.32 2.61
CA TYR A 113 -3.30 -8.99 1.94
C TYR A 113 -2.08 -8.97 2.87
N LEU A 114 -2.28 -9.10 4.19
CA LEU A 114 -1.21 -9.18 5.20
C LEU A 114 -0.97 -10.60 5.74
N LEU A 115 -1.91 -11.53 5.52
CA LEU A 115 -1.84 -12.93 5.96
C LEU A 115 -1.10 -13.79 4.93
#